data_AF-A0A6G2V1C7-F1
#
_entry.id   AF-A0A6G2V1C7-F1
#
_cell.length_a   1.000
_cell.length_b   1.000
_cell.length_c   1.000
_cell.angle_alpha   90.00
_cell.angle_beta   90.00
_cell.angle_gamma   90.00
#
_symmetry.space_group_name_H-M   'P 1'
#
loop_
_entity.id
_entity.type
_entity.pdbx_description
1 polymer ?
#
loop_
_entity_poly.entity_id
_entity_poly.type
_entity_poly.pdbx_seq_one_letter_code
_entity_poly.pdbx_strand_id
1 'polypeptide(L)'
;MTRPLSSVERSIKRRNDWLKEEERKAIQSRGETGRMEFWLRLTRSQISKEVKANRGDVVAGFTMVCRLFQLVMERRAAGDPRLFDHLMQYADTVLKQHGPRS
;
A
#
# COMPACT_ATOMS: atom_id res chain seq x y z
N MET A 1 30.39 3.13 -15.90
CA MET A 1 29.97 4.40 -15.28
C MET A 1 28.46 4.48 -15.29
N THR A 2 27.82 4.59 -14.12
CA THR A 2 26.37 4.77 -14.00
C THR A 2 26.03 6.24 -14.26
N ARG A 3 25.12 6.49 -15.20
CA ARG A 3 24.63 7.84 -15.53
C ARG A 3 24.03 8.51 -14.27
N PRO A 4 24.22 9.82 -14.06
CA PRO A 4 23.52 10.55 -13.02
C PRO A 4 22.00 10.45 -13.16
N LEU A 5 21.31 10.26 -12.04
CA LEU A 5 19.85 10.23 -12.01
C LEU A 5 19.27 11.56 -12.48
N SER A 6 18.24 11.48 -13.33
CA SER A 6 17.40 12.61 -13.69
C SER A 6 16.68 13.20 -12.47
N SER A 7 16.12 14.40 -12.62
CA SER A 7 15.35 15.05 -11.55
C SER A 7 14.17 14.19 -11.09
N VAL A 8 13.47 13.54 -12.03
CA VAL A 8 12.33 12.66 -11.76
C VAL A 8 12.78 11.42 -10.98
N GLU A 9 13.85 10.76 -11.44
CA GLU A 9 14.39 9.58 -10.74
C GLU A 9 14.87 9.93 -9.32
N ARG A 10 15.47 11.11 -9.12
CA ARG A 10 15.84 11.61 -7.78
C ARG A 10 14.63 11.89 -6.90
N SER A 11 13.53 12.39 -7.46
CA SER A 11 12.29 12.63 -6.72
C SER A 11 11.65 11.32 -6.27
N ILE A 12 11.53 10.35 -7.19
CA ILE A 12 11.00 9.01 -6.90
C ILE A 12 11.86 8.31 -5.84
N LYS A 13 13.18 8.35 -5.99
CA LYS A 13 14.10 7.75 -5.02
C LYS A 13 13.91 8.35 -3.62
N ARG A 14 13.90 9.69 -3.50
CA ARG A 14 13.69 10.38 -2.21
C ARG A 14 12.35 10.01 -1.57
N ARG A 15 11.28 9.92 -2.36
CA ARG A 15 9.98 9.48 -1.86
C ARG A 15 10.02 8.04 -1.34
N ASN A 16 10.65 7.13 -2.08
CA ASN A 16 10.77 5.73 -1.69
C ASN A 16 11.61 5.57 -0.42
N ASP A 17 12.73 6.28 -0.32
CA ASP A 17 13.58 6.28 0.87
C ASP A 17 12.82 6.79 2.10
N TRP A 18 12.04 7.87 1.94
CA TRP A 18 11.17 8.39 2.99
C TRP A 18 10.09 7.38 3.42
N LEU A 19 9.43 6.72 2.47
CA LEU A 19 8.39 5.72 2.77
C LEU A 19 8.94 4.58 3.61
N LYS A 20 10.12 4.04 3.25
CA LYS A 20 10.78 2.97 4.00
C LYS A 20 11.11 3.39 5.43
N GLU A 21 11.63 4.61 5.58
CA GLU A 21 12.04 5.11 6.89
C GLU A 21 10.84 5.31 7.81
N GLU A 22 9.76 5.91 7.31
CA GLU A 22 8.55 6.13 8.10
C GLU A 22 7.83 4.81 8.44
N GLU A 23 7.78 3.87 7.50
CA GLU A 23 7.29 2.53 7.77
C GLU A 23 8.11 1.84 8.87
N ARG A 24 9.44 1.92 8.79
CA ARG A 24 10.36 1.38 9.80
C ARG A 24 10.09 1.97 11.18
N LYS A 25 9.93 3.29 11.29
CA LYS A 25 9.59 3.98 12.55
C LYS A 25 8.23 3.52 13.09
N ALA A 26 7.24 3.36 12.23
CA ALA A 26 5.91 2.90 12.62
C ALA A 26 5.97 1.47 13.20
N ILE A 27 6.74 0.58 12.57
CA ILE A 27 7.00 -0.77 13.07
C ILE A 27 7.72 -0.73 14.42
N GLN A 28 8.75 0.10 14.58
CA GLN A 28 9.49 0.22 15.84
C GLN A 28 8.60 0.70 17.00
N SER A 29 7.60 1.55 16.71
CA SER A 29 6.71 2.09 17.73
C SER A 29 5.56 1.15 18.11
N ARG A 30 4.97 0.44 17.13
CA ARG A 30 3.69 -0.29 17.30
C ARG A 30 3.65 -1.67 16.63
N GLY A 31 4.78 -2.20 16.17
CA GLY A 31 4.85 -3.46 15.45
C GLY A 31 4.08 -3.44 14.12
N GLU A 32 3.56 -4.60 13.71
CA GLU A 32 2.78 -4.74 12.47
C GLU A 32 1.51 -3.88 12.44
N THR A 33 0.89 -3.63 13.60
CA THR A 33 -0.21 -2.67 13.71
C THR A 33 0.23 -1.26 13.30
N GLY A 34 1.44 -0.85 13.69
CA GLY A 34 2.03 0.41 13.25
C GLY A 34 2.23 0.50 11.74
N ARG A 35 2.72 -0.58 11.12
CA ARG A 35 2.85 -0.70 9.66
C ARG A 35 1.49 -0.49 8.97
N MET A 36 0.46 -1.18 9.44
CA MET A 36 -0.90 -1.07 8.90
C MET A 36 -1.45 0.35 9.03
N GLU A 37 -1.36 0.95 10.22
CA GLU A 37 -1.85 2.31 10.48
C GLU A 37 -1.14 3.36 9.62
N PHE A 38 0.16 3.22 9.41
CA PHE A 38 0.95 4.09 8.54
C PHE A 38 0.41 4.08 7.10
N TRP A 39 0.25 2.91 6.50
CA TRP A 39 -0.26 2.78 5.14
C TRP A 39 -1.72 3.23 5.01
N LEU A 40 -2.57 2.95 5.99
CA LEU A 40 -3.95 3.46 6.00
C LEU A 40 -4.00 5.00 5.99
N ARG A 41 -3.15 5.65 6.80
CA ARG A 41 -3.07 7.11 6.85
C ARG A 41 -2.57 7.69 5.53
N LEU A 42 -1.56 7.08 4.93
CA LEU A 42 -1.01 7.52 3.66
C LEU A 42 -2.03 7.37 2.52
N THR A 43 -2.71 6.22 2.45
CA THR A 43 -3.76 5.96 1.46
C THR A 43 -4.93 6.94 1.60
N ARG A 44 -5.39 7.22 2.82
CA ARG A 44 -6.44 8.24 3.07
C ARG A 44 -6.02 9.62 2.57
N SER A 45 -4.77 10.02 2.83
CA SER A 45 -4.22 11.29 2.34
C SER A 45 -4.16 11.33 0.81
N GLN A 46 -3.75 10.24 0.16
CA GLN A 46 -3.73 10.15 -1.30
C GLN A 46 -5.14 10.23 -1.90
N ILE A 47 -6.11 9.47 -1.37
CA ILE A 47 -7.53 9.55 -1.80
C ILE A 47 -8.02 10.99 -1.73
N SER A 48 -7.72 11.70 -0.64
CA SER A 48 -8.13 13.09 -0.47
C SER A 48 -7.53 14.03 -1.54
N LYS A 49 -6.30 13.76 -1.99
CA LYS A 49 -5.67 14.51 -3.09
C LYS A 49 -6.29 14.19 -4.44
N GLU A 50 -6.58 12.92 -4.72
CA GLU A 50 -7.24 12.48 -5.96
C GLU A 50 -8.65 13.09 -6.07
N VAL A 51 -9.42 13.08 -4.98
CA VAL A 51 -10.75 13.71 -4.92
C VAL A 51 -10.65 15.21 -5.20
N LYS A 52 -9.70 15.92 -4.58
CA LYS A 52 -9.45 17.34 -4.88
C LYS A 52 -9.04 17.61 -6.33
N ALA A 53 -8.45 16.62 -6.98
CA ALA A 53 -8.09 16.66 -8.40
C ALA A 53 -9.20 16.13 -9.33
N ASN A 54 -10.43 16.05 -8.82
CA ASN A 54 -11.64 15.63 -9.53
C ASN A 54 -11.61 14.18 -10.04
N ARG A 55 -10.85 13.29 -9.38
CA ARG A 55 -10.80 11.84 -9.63
C ARG A 55 -11.47 11.10 -8.47
N GLY A 56 -12.80 11.21 -8.40
CA GLY A 56 -13.62 10.68 -7.29
C GLY A 56 -13.82 9.16 -7.32
N ASP A 57 -13.57 8.53 -8.46
CA ASP A 57 -13.66 7.07 -8.68
C ASP A 57 -12.78 6.26 -7.71
N VAL A 58 -11.69 6.86 -7.21
CA VAL A 58 -10.82 6.24 -6.21
C VAL A 58 -11.53 5.88 -4.91
N VAL A 59 -12.61 6.59 -4.55
CA VAL A 59 -13.40 6.29 -3.35
C VAL A 59 -14.12 4.96 -3.52
N ALA A 60 -14.80 4.78 -4.66
CA ALA A 60 -15.46 3.52 -4.99
C ALA A 60 -14.45 2.37 -5.10
N GLY A 61 -13.29 2.61 -5.71
CA GLY A 61 -12.18 1.67 -5.77
C GLY A 61 -11.71 1.22 -4.37
N PHE A 62 -11.45 2.17 -3.48
CA PHE A 62 -11.05 1.87 -2.10
C PHE A 62 -12.13 1.09 -1.34
N THR A 63 -13.41 1.47 -1.48
CA THR A 63 -14.52 0.75 -0.86
C THR A 63 -14.60 -0.70 -1.32
N MET A 64 -14.38 -0.99 -2.61
CA MET A 64 -14.35 -2.37 -3.11
C MET A 64 -13.21 -3.17 -2.50
N VAL A 65 -12.01 -2.59 -2.36
CA VAL A 65 -10.86 -3.26 -1.72
C VAL A 65 -11.16 -3.60 -0.26
N CYS A 66 -11.75 -2.67 0.50
CA CYS A 66 -12.14 -2.94 1.90
C CYS A 66 -13.16 -4.08 2.01
N ARG A 67 -14.19 -4.07 1.15
CA ARG A 67 -15.22 -5.12 1.14
C ARG A 67 -14.64 -6.48 0.75
N LEU A 68 -13.74 -6.52 -0.24
CA LEU A 68 -13.05 -7.73 -0.63
C LEU A 68 -12.23 -8.30 0.53
N PHE A 69 -11.45 -7.46 1.20
CA PHE A 69 -10.63 -7.91 2.32
C PHE A 69 -11.48 -8.45 3.48
N GLN A 70 -12.59 -7.78 3.80
CA GLN A 70 -13.55 -8.27 4.79
C GLN A 70 -14.09 -9.66 4.42
N LEU A 71 -14.61 -9.83 3.19
CA LEU A 71 -15.12 -11.12 2.71
C LEU A 71 -14.07 -12.23 2.83
N VAL A 72 -12.84 -11.92 2.44
CA VAL A 72 -11.73 -12.86 2.49
C VAL A 72 -11.40 -13.28 3.93
N MET A 73 -11.43 -12.36 4.89
CA MET A 73 -11.27 -12.69 6.31
C MET A 73 -12.41 -13.55 6.84
N GLU A 74 -13.66 -13.26 6.47
CA GLU A 74 -14.83 -14.06 6.85
C GLU A 74 -14.73 -15.50 6.33
N ARG A 75 -14.31 -15.67 5.06
CA ARG A 75 -14.10 -17.01 4.46
C ARG A 75 -12.97 -17.78 5.14
N ARG A 76 -11.87 -17.09 5.48
CA ARG A 76 -10.77 -17.69 6.23
C ARG A 76 -11.22 -18.15 7.62
N ALA A 77 -11.99 -17.34 8.33
CA ALA A 77 -12.54 -17.68 9.63
C ALA A 77 -13.51 -18.88 9.55
N ALA A 78 -14.22 -19.02 8.43
CA ALA A 78 -15.07 -20.18 8.13
C ALA A 78 -14.30 -21.44 7.67
N GLY A 79 -12.96 -21.42 7.67
CA GLY A 79 -12.12 -22.56 7.33
C GLY A 79 -11.74 -22.69 5.85
N ASP A 80 -12.05 -21.70 5.00
CA ASP A 80 -11.60 -21.65 3.60
C ASP A 80 -10.56 -20.53 3.39
N PRO A 81 -9.25 -20.83 3.47
CA PRO A 81 -8.19 -19.83 3.35
C PRO A 81 -7.85 -19.46 1.91
N ARG A 82 -8.36 -20.19 0.90
CA ARG A 82 -7.87 -20.09 -0.49
C ARG A 82 -7.95 -18.67 -1.06
N LEU A 83 -9.06 -17.97 -0.79
CA LEU A 83 -9.23 -16.59 -1.25
C LEU A 83 -8.26 -15.62 -0.56
N PHE A 84 -7.88 -15.89 0.69
CA PHE A 84 -6.87 -15.11 1.40
C PHE A 84 -5.51 -15.29 0.75
N ASP A 85 -5.12 -16.55 0.50
CA ASP A 85 -3.82 -16.87 -0.08
C ASP A 85 -3.68 -16.28 -1.49
N HIS A 86 -4.71 -16.42 -2.33
CA HIS A 86 -4.73 -15.80 -3.67
C HIS A 86 -4.61 -14.28 -3.61
N LEU A 87 -5.34 -13.62 -2.70
CA LEU A 87 -5.27 -12.17 -2.56
C LEU A 87 -3.87 -11.71 -2.11
N MET A 88 -3.26 -12.42 -1.15
CA MET A 88 -1.91 -12.10 -0.66
C MET A 88 -0.85 -12.34 -1.74
N GLN A 89 -0.94 -13.44 -2.49
CA GLN A 89 -0.03 -13.72 -3.60
C GLN A 89 -0.11 -12.65 -4.69
N TYR A 90 -1.32 -12.21 -5.04
CA TYR A 90 -1.51 -11.13 -6.00
C TYR A 90 -0.91 -9.81 -5.47
N ALA A 91 -1.21 -9.45 -4.22
CA ALA A 91 -0.68 -8.25 -3.60
C ALA A 91 0.85 -8.24 -3.55
N ASP A 92 1.47 -9.33 -3.10
CA ASP A 92 2.93 -9.49 -3.07
C ASP A 92 3.56 -9.36 -4.46
N THR A 93 2.96 -9.99 -5.48
CA THR A 93 3.43 -9.89 -6.87
C THR A 93 3.42 -8.44 -7.37
N VAL A 94 2.30 -7.74 -7.19
CA VAL A 94 2.14 -6.34 -7.63
C VAL A 94 3.11 -5.42 -6.87
N LEU A 95 3.24 -5.60 -5.56
CA LEU A 95 4.14 -4.79 -4.73
C LEU A 95 5.61 -5.02 -5.06
N LYS A 96 6.03 -6.25 -5.39
CA LYS A 96 7.39 -6.52 -5.86
C LYS A 96 7.69 -5.88 -7.22
N GLN A 97 6.70 -5.83 -8.11
CA GLN A 97 6.87 -5.24 -9.45
C GLN A 97 6.85 -3.71 -9.44
N HIS A 98 5.95 -3.11 -8.65
CA HIS A 98 5.61 -1.69 -8.75
C HIS A 98 5.77 -0.90 -7.44
N GLY A 99 5.97 -1.57 -6.32
CA GLY A 99 6.13 -0.94 -5.02
C GLY A 99 7.47 -0.23 -4.85
N PRO A 100 7.64 0.53 -3.74
CA PRO A 100 8.93 1.08 -3.36
C PRO A 100 9.92 -0.08 -3.19
N ARG A 101 10.88 -0.24 -4.12
CA ARG A 101 11.88 -1.32 -4.08
C ARG A 101 12.63 -1.28 -2.76
N SER A 102 12.65 -2.38 -2.00
CA SER A 102 13.47 -2.62 -0.79
C SER A 102 14.95 -2.34 -1.04
#